data_AF-A0A351NSM3-F1
#
_entry.id   AF-A0A351NSM3-F1
#
_cell.length_a   1.000
_cell.length_b   1.000
_cell.length_c   1.000
_cell.angle_alpha   90.00
_cell.angle_beta   90.00
_cell.angle_gamma   90.00
#
_symmetry.space_group_name_H-M   'P 1'
#
loop_
_entity.id
_entity.type
_entity.pdbx_description
1 polymer ?
#
loop_
_entity_poly.entity_id
_entity_poly.type
_entity_poly.pdbx_seq_one_letter_code
_entity_poly.pdbx_strand_id
1 'polypeptide(L)' 'MQYLTNSRDADTEDEIWFVQHHGVFTQGQAGKDEYVLLPGDIPVIKSDRGGHVTYHGPGQITAYLMIDLKR' A
#
# COMPACT_ATOMS: atom_id res chain seq x y z
N MET A 1 -4.14 5.21 7.22
CA MET A 1 -3.11 5.82 6.35
C MET A 1 -3.58 7.12 5.74
N GLN A 2 -4.49 7.16 4.74
CA GLN A 2 -4.88 8.42 4.07
C GLN A 2 -5.39 9.53 5.01
N TYR A 3 -6.24 9.23 5.98
CA TYR A 3 -6.71 10.22 6.95
C TYR A 3 -5.53 10.87 7.70
N LEU A 4 -4.67 10.06 8.32
CA LEU A 4 -3.48 10.52 9.03
C LEU A 4 -2.58 11.37 8.12
N THR A 5 -2.29 10.91 6.90
CA THR A 5 -1.47 11.66 5.95
C THR A 5 -2.09 13.01 5.56
N ASN A 6 -3.42 13.08 5.45
CA ASN A 6 -4.13 14.29 5.03
C ASN A 6 -4.39 15.27 6.19
N SER A 7 -4.42 14.80 7.43
CA SER A 7 -4.73 15.61 8.61
C SER A 7 -3.51 16.00 9.44
N ARG A 8 -2.30 15.56 9.05
CA ARG A 8 -1.08 15.82 9.81
C ARG A 8 -0.63 17.29 9.73
N ASP A 9 0.02 17.74 10.79
CA ASP A 9 0.69 19.03 10.91
C ASP A 9 2.15 18.88 11.36
N ALA A 10 2.79 20.00 11.72
CA ALA A 10 4.18 20.04 12.15
C ALA A 10 4.45 19.30 13.46
N ASP A 11 3.43 19.15 14.31
CA ASP A 11 3.53 18.53 15.64
C ASP A 11 3.06 17.07 15.63
N THR A 12 2.47 16.61 14.53
CA THR A 12 2.05 15.22 14.35
C THR A 12 3.28 14.30 14.29
N GLU A 13 3.30 13.29 15.17
CA GLU A 13 4.35 12.26 15.21
C GLU A 13 4.34 11.38 13.95
N ASP A 14 5.52 10.90 13.56
CA ASP A 14 5.63 9.92 12.49
C ASP A 14 5.19 8.53 12.99
N GLU A 15 4.58 7.74 12.10
CA GLU A 15 4.06 6.43 12.45
C GLU A 15 4.60 5.35 11.50
N ILE A 16 4.89 4.18 12.06
CA ILE A 16 5.28 2.98 11.31
C ILE A 16 4.31 1.87 11.66
N TRP A 17 3.54 1.41 10.67
CA TRP A 17 2.58 0.33 10.86
C TRP A 17 3.11 -0.97 10.29
N PHE A 18 3.29 -1.97 11.15
CA PHE A 18 3.55 -3.35 10.74
C PHE A 18 2.27 -4.14 10.71
N VAL A 19 1.88 -4.60 9.53
CA VAL A 19 0.63 -5.32 9.31
C VAL A 19 0.83 -6.53 8.41
N GLN A 20 -0.23 -7.34 8.31
CA GLN A 20 -0.34 -8.42 7.37
C GLN A 20 -1.70 -8.33 6.67
N HIS A 21 -1.72 -8.70 5.39
CA HIS A 21 -2.93 -8.72 4.58
C HIS A 21 -3.42 -10.15 4.35
N HIS A 22 -4.72 -10.30 4.14
CA HIS A 22 -5.25 -11.46 3.42
C HIS A 22 -4.72 -11.44 1.98
N GLY A 23 -4.86 -12.55 1.24
CA GLY A 23 -4.42 -12.62 -0.15
C GLY A 23 -5.02 -11.48 -0.98
N VAL A 24 -4.18 -10.63 -1.55
CA VAL A 24 -4.59 -9.46 -2.35
C VAL A 24 -3.51 -9.08 -3.34
N PHE A 25 -3.91 -8.75 -4.57
CA PHE A 25 -3.06 -8.05 -5.52
C PHE A 25 -3.29 -6.54 -5.38
N THR A 26 -2.20 -5.77 -5.27
CA THR A 26 -2.27 -4.31 -5.34
C THR A 26 -1.62 -3.83 -6.62
N GLN A 27 -2.26 -2.91 -7.32
CA GLN A 27 -1.76 -2.26 -8.53
C GLN A 27 -1.40 -0.81 -8.20
N GLY A 28 -0.13 -0.44 -8.34
CA GLY A 28 0.33 0.94 -8.20
C GLY A 28 0.06 1.77 -9.46
N GLN A 29 0.39 3.05 -9.41
CA GLN A 29 0.12 4.02 -10.47
C GLN A 29 0.79 3.71 -11.82
N ALA A 30 1.92 2.98 -11.83
CA ALA A 30 2.58 2.55 -13.07
C ALA A 30 2.06 1.20 -13.58
N GLY A 31 1.18 0.55 -12.81
CA GLY A 31 0.57 -0.72 -13.20
C GLY A 31 -0.51 -0.50 -14.27
N LYS A 32 -0.50 -1.36 -15.28
CA LYS A 32 -1.57 -1.46 -16.27
C LYS A 32 -2.43 -2.68 -15.97
N ASP A 33 -3.71 -2.61 -16.34
CA ASP A 33 -4.69 -3.67 -16.08
C ASP A 33 -4.24 -5.00 -16.75
N GLU A 34 -3.50 -4.93 -17.86
CA GLU A 34 -2.89 -6.07 -18.57
C GLU A 34 -1.81 -6.83 -17.79
N TYR A 35 -1.27 -6.28 -16.70
CA TYR A 35 -0.25 -6.96 -15.89
C TYR A 35 -0.84 -7.95 -14.89
N VAL A 36 -2.17 -7.97 -14.71
CA VAL A 36 -2.86 -8.96 -13.89
C VAL A 36 -3.58 -9.94 -14.83
N LEU A 37 -2.88 -11.01 -15.20
CA LEU A 37 -3.36 -11.91 -16.25
C LEU A 37 -4.54 -12.80 -15.79
N LEU A 38 -4.42 -13.41 -14.61
CA LEU A 38 -5.41 -14.37 -14.08
C LEU A 38 -5.38 -14.33 -12.54
N PRO A 39 -6.09 -13.40 -11.88
CA PRO A 39 -6.07 -13.26 -10.42
C PRO A 39 -6.84 -14.37 -9.69
N GLY A 40 -7.64 -15.17 -10.40
CA GLY A 40 -8.55 -16.14 -9.78
C GLY A 40 -9.53 -15.44 -8.85
N ASP A 41 -9.68 -15.96 -7.63
CA ASP A 41 -10.57 -15.39 -6.60
C ASP A 41 -9.89 -14.32 -5.73
N ILE A 42 -8.61 -13.98 -6.00
CA ILE A 42 -7.86 -13.01 -5.21
C ILE A 42 -8.24 -11.59 -5.65
N PRO A 43 -8.65 -10.70 -4.74
CA PRO A 43 -9.01 -9.34 -5.09
C PRO A 43 -7.83 -8.56 -5.67
N VAL A 44 -8.13 -7.71 -6.65
CA VAL A 44 -7.18 -6.77 -7.27
C VAL A 44 -7.60 -5.36 -6.89
N ILE A 45 -6.78 -4.67 -6.10
CA ILE A 45 -7.08 -3.33 -5.57
C ILE A 45 -6.11 -2.31 -6.17
N LYS A 46 -6.66 -1.23 -6.74
CA LYS A 46 -5.87 -0.09 -7.18
C LYS A 46 -5.41 0.73 -5.98
N SER A 47 -4.14 1.12 -5.99
CA SER A 47 -3.49 1.88 -4.93
C SER A 47 -2.79 3.10 -5.50
N ASP A 48 -2.60 4.11 -4.66
CA ASP A 48 -1.93 5.36 -5.00
C ASP A 48 -0.40 5.27 -4.92
N ARG A 49 0.17 4.14 -4.47
CA ARG A 49 1.63 3.93 -4.48
C ARG A 49 2.20 3.91 -5.89
N GLY A 50 3.48 4.25 -6.01
CA GLY A 50 4.25 4.01 -7.22
C GLY A 50 4.43 2.51 -7.54
N GLY A 51 5.00 2.23 -8.71
CA GLY A 51 5.32 0.88 -9.17
C GLY A 51 4.15 0.14 -9.84
N HIS A 52 4.41 -1.11 -10.23
CA HIS A 52 3.47 -1.98 -10.94
C HIS A 52 2.58 -2.77 -9.96
N VAL A 53 2.30 -4.03 -10.28
CA VAL A 53 1.50 -4.96 -9.48
C VAL A 53 2.38 -5.70 -8.47
N THR A 54 1.86 -5.97 -7.28
CA THR A 54 2.46 -6.92 -6.32
C THR A 54 1.37 -7.71 -5.59
N TYR A 55 1.75 -8.83 -4.99
CA TYR A 55 0.89 -9.65 -4.13
C TYR A 55 1.26 -9.48 -2.66
N HIS A 56 0.24 -9.44 -1.81
CA HIS A 56 0.36 -9.52 -0.35
C HIS A 56 -0.48 -10.67 0.20
N GLY A 57 -0.03 -11.28 1.29
CA GLY A 57 -0.78 -12.37 1.93
C GLY A 57 -0.19 -12.83 3.26
N PRO A 58 -0.77 -13.87 3.87
CA PRO A 58 -0.30 -14.44 5.13
C PRO A 58 1.16 -14.86 5.06
N GLY A 59 1.92 -14.58 6.12
CA GLY A 59 3.37 -14.82 6.20
C GLY A 59 4.24 -13.66 5.70
N GLN A 60 3.67 -12.66 5.03
CA GLN A 60 4.38 -11.44 4.64
C GLN A 60 4.11 -10.32 5.66
N ILE A 61 5.16 -9.63 6.13
CA ILE A 61 5.04 -8.39 6.90
C ILE A 61 5.07 -7.22 5.90
N THR A 62 4.06 -6.36 5.96
CA THR A 62 4.03 -5.09 5.22
C THR A 62 4.23 -3.95 6.21
N ALA A 63 5.19 -3.07 5.91
CA ALA A 63 5.44 -1.86 6.69
C ALA A 63 4.90 -0.64 5.93
N TYR A 64 3.99 0.11 6.55
CA TYR A 64 3.58 1.42 6.05
C TYR A 64 4.29 2.51 6.85
N LEU A 65 5.10 3.30 6.14
CA LEU A 65 5.84 4.42 6.69
C LEU A 65 5.06 5.71 6.44
N MET A 66 4.54 6.32 7.49
CA MET A 66 3.99 7.68 7.44
C MET A 66 4.98 8.63 8.09
N ILE A 67 5.94 9.10 7.29
CA ILE A 67 7.08 9.91 7.74
C ILE A 67 7.09 11.25 7.00
N ASP A 68 7.31 12.37 7.70
CA ASP A 68 7.63 13.66 7.04
C ASP A 68 9.12 13.71 6.70
N LEU A 69 9.45 13.65 5.41
CA LEU A 69 10.84 13.65 4.95
C LEU A 69 11.50 15.04 4.93
N LYS A 70 10.74 16.13 5.10
CA LYS A 70 11.26 17.50 5.00
C LYS A 70 11.54 18.15 6.36
N ARG A 71 11.12 17.52 7.44
CA ARG A 71 11.44 17.94 8.80
C ARG A 71 12.92 17.71 9.09
#